data_AF-A0A1W9QAQ6-F1
#
_entry.id   AF-A0A1W9QAQ6-F1
#
_cell.length_a   1.000
_cell.length_b   1.000
_cell.length_c   1.000
_cell.angle_alpha   90.00
_cell.angle_beta   90.00
_cell.angle_gamma   90.00
#
_symmetry.space_group_name_H-M   'P 1'
#
loop_
_entity.id
_entity.type
_entity.pdbx_description
1 polymer ?
#
loop_
_entity_poly.entity_id
_entity_poly.type
_entity_poly.pdbx_seq_one_letter_code
_entity_poly.pdbx_strand_id
1 'polypeptide(L)'
;MRSLVWLGTVGLVVAAVGCAQIIGLEKRDDGSGSDGFGGEGTGGGPSGPVDEKTGKVTSDECIEYCDAMETNCPEGTEFQQYIDRDTCINSCNAFEPGDRKDPTGNTLACRLRLAKAAASSSGEFCGNAGALGGGECGTNCEAWCSLLAAACPDEYEVLLDCEAACSGLKDSGNRSFPKSYPSGADLQCRVYHVGAAFDNPKVHCAHAKYQPTSTCIEEERTPTCDEYCSTVMANCSGDRRVYDSRRECLAACEAFPIGKSSDLTENTVGCRIYHSGAAATALNHCFHASAAGDGHCGLDDEGPATGNCTSYCLLYRKGCGEDFEAEFKDLEECALECTSEFADRGAKKDQGYSVSTARDDDNLKCRVYYAVKAIAGDADACEKAAPSGTCD
;
A
#
# COMPACT_ATOMS: atom_id res chain seq x y z
N MET A 1 62.23 -28.74 39.05
CA MET A 1 61.47 -27.50 39.30
C MET A 1 60.03 -27.79 38.92
N ARG A 2 59.11 -27.71 39.89
CA ARG A 2 57.69 -28.06 39.74
C ARG A 2 56.95 -26.83 39.22
N SER A 3 56.30 -26.93 38.07
CA SER A 3 55.35 -25.92 37.60
C SER A 3 53.93 -26.44 37.78
N LEU A 4 53.18 -25.76 38.65
CA LEU A 4 51.76 -25.99 38.88
C LEU A 4 50.96 -25.50 37.65
N VAL A 5 50.04 -26.34 37.20
CA VAL A 5 48.95 -25.99 36.27
C VAL A 5 47.78 -25.46 37.11
N TRP A 6 47.34 -24.23 36.83
CA TRP A 6 46.14 -23.65 37.43
C TRP A 6 45.03 -23.67 36.37
N LEU A 7 44.05 -24.54 36.56
CA LEU A 7 42.79 -24.59 35.81
C LEU A 7 41.83 -23.57 36.43
N GLY A 8 41.68 -22.42 35.76
CA GLY A 8 40.66 -21.43 36.08
C GLY A 8 39.39 -21.71 35.29
N THR A 9 38.37 -22.26 35.96
CA THR A 9 37.00 -22.37 35.46
C THR A 9 36.37 -20.98 35.45
N VAL A 10 36.15 -20.40 34.27
CA VAL A 10 35.29 -19.23 34.10
C VAL A 10 33.85 -19.73 33.97
N GLY A 11 33.07 -19.55 35.03
CA GLY A 11 31.62 -19.75 35.00
C GLY A 11 30.96 -18.64 34.19
N LEU A 12 30.45 -18.98 33.01
CA LEU A 12 29.59 -18.11 32.22
C LEU A 12 28.19 -18.14 32.84
N VAL A 13 27.84 -17.09 33.58
CA VAL A 13 26.46 -16.84 34.02
C VAL A 13 25.70 -16.30 32.83
N VAL A 14 24.93 -17.17 32.16
CA VAL A 14 23.94 -16.75 31.16
C VAL A 14 22.75 -16.16 31.92
N ALA A 15 22.73 -14.84 32.06
CA ALA A 15 21.54 -14.11 32.45
C ALA A 15 20.56 -14.13 31.27
N ALA A 16 19.51 -14.95 31.37
CA ALA A 16 18.36 -14.88 30.49
C ALA A 16 17.60 -13.57 30.77
N VAL A 17 18.00 -12.51 30.07
CA VAL A 17 17.20 -11.28 29.99
C VAL A 17 16.16 -11.53 28.89
N GLY A 18 14.95 -11.86 29.32
CA GLY A 18 13.80 -11.99 28.44
C GLY A 18 13.43 -10.62 27.87
N CYS A 19 13.53 -10.49 26.55
CA CYS A 19 12.82 -9.44 25.81
C CYS A 19 11.35 -9.87 25.67
N ALA A 20 10.55 -9.56 26.68
CA ALA A 20 9.12 -9.36 26.52
C ALA A 20 8.85 -7.89 26.88
N GLN A 21 7.85 -7.27 26.25
CA GLN A 21 7.51 -5.83 26.24
C GLN A 21 8.35 -5.09 25.15
N ILE A 22 7.83 -4.50 24.08
CA ILE A 22 6.62 -3.69 23.89
C ILE A 22 6.12 -3.87 22.45
N ILE A 23 4.98 -4.55 22.25
CA ILE A 23 4.04 -4.24 21.17
C ILE A 23 2.66 -4.33 21.81
N GLY A 24 2.02 -3.18 22.01
CA GLY A 24 0.67 -3.06 22.55
C GLY A 24 -0.36 -3.41 21.49
N LEU A 25 -0.45 -4.69 21.13
CA LEU A 25 -1.66 -5.26 20.55
C LEU A 25 -2.42 -5.90 21.71
N GLU A 26 -3.25 -5.09 22.38
CA GLU A 26 -4.27 -5.64 23.26
C GLU A 26 -5.21 -6.49 22.40
N LYS A 27 -5.04 -7.81 22.51
CA LYS A 27 -6.05 -8.78 22.09
C LYS A 27 -7.36 -8.34 22.73
N ARG A 28 -8.34 -7.93 21.92
CA ARG A 28 -9.74 -7.92 22.35
C ARG A 28 -10.05 -9.36 22.76
N ASP A 29 -10.26 -9.53 24.06
CA ASP A 29 -10.78 -10.77 24.63
C ASP A 29 -12.24 -10.86 24.16
N ASP A 30 -12.48 -11.67 23.13
CA ASP A 30 -13.83 -12.05 22.72
C ASP A 30 -14.39 -12.97 23.82
N GLY A 31 -14.91 -12.34 24.86
CA GLY A 31 -15.54 -12.98 26.00
C GLY A 31 -16.68 -13.90 25.54
N SER A 32 -16.33 -15.15 25.28
CA SER A 32 -17.21 -16.31 25.17
C SER A 32 -17.85 -16.58 26.54
N GLY A 33 -18.78 -15.72 26.93
CA GLY A 33 -19.72 -15.94 28.03
C GLY A 33 -21.06 -16.40 27.45
N SER A 34 -21.22 -17.71 27.29
CA SER A 34 -22.47 -18.34 26.88
C SER A 34 -23.40 -18.51 28.09
N ASP A 35 -24.08 -17.44 28.48
CA ASP A 35 -25.21 -17.54 29.40
C ASP A 35 -26.49 -17.11 28.67
N GLY A 36 -27.38 -18.08 28.52
CA GLY A 36 -28.62 -17.95 27.76
C GLY A 36 -29.56 -16.89 28.32
N PHE A 37 -29.91 -15.93 27.47
CA PHE A 37 -31.08 -15.08 27.65
C PHE A 37 -32.00 -15.23 26.43
N GLY A 38 -33.00 -16.10 26.57
CA GLY A 38 -34.18 -16.09 25.73
C GLY A 38 -35.04 -14.88 26.11
N GLY A 39 -34.79 -13.75 25.48
CA GLY A 39 -35.62 -12.55 25.55
C GLY A 39 -36.08 -12.17 24.16
N GLU A 40 -37.38 -12.30 23.89
CA GLU A 40 -38.07 -11.68 22.75
C GLU A 40 -37.99 -10.15 22.90
N GLY A 41 -36.84 -9.57 22.58
CA GLY A 41 -36.64 -8.13 22.57
C GLY A 41 -37.25 -7.55 21.31
N THR A 42 -38.35 -6.81 21.45
CA THR A 42 -38.89 -5.93 20.42
C THR A 42 -37.80 -4.93 20.04
N GLY A 43 -37.18 -5.12 18.87
CA GLY A 43 -36.10 -4.29 18.35
C GLY A 43 -36.54 -2.84 18.24
N GLY A 44 -36.13 -2.02 19.21
CA GLY A 44 -36.14 -0.57 19.09
C GLY A 44 -35.11 -0.21 18.03
N GLY A 45 -35.57 0.02 16.80
CA GLY A 45 -34.72 0.56 15.75
C GLY A 45 -34.05 1.86 16.21
N PRO A 46 -32.92 2.25 15.60
CA PRO A 46 -32.19 3.45 15.97
C PRO A 46 -33.15 4.64 15.98
N SER A 47 -33.34 5.24 17.16
CA SER A 47 -34.23 6.38 17.37
C SER A 47 -33.47 7.67 17.07
N GLY A 48 -33.34 8.01 15.79
CA GLY A 48 -32.78 9.27 15.31
C GLY A 48 -33.77 10.04 14.44
N PRO A 49 -33.51 11.34 14.15
CA PRO A 49 -34.25 12.06 13.12
C PRO A 49 -34.17 11.33 11.78
N VAL A 50 -35.22 11.48 10.98
CA VAL A 50 -35.28 10.95 9.61
C VAL A 50 -35.06 12.11 8.66
N ASP A 51 -34.09 11.98 7.77
CA ASP A 51 -33.92 12.94 6.69
C ASP A 51 -35.13 12.88 5.75
N GLU A 52 -35.88 13.97 5.64
CA GLU A 52 -37.16 13.98 4.93
C GLU A 52 -37.03 13.67 3.44
N LYS A 53 -35.87 13.96 2.83
CA LYS A 53 -35.64 13.79 1.39
C LYS A 53 -35.26 12.34 1.04
N THR A 54 -34.54 11.65 1.93
CA THR A 54 -34.06 10.26 1.71
C THR A 54 -34.87 9.21 2.47
N GLY A 55 -35.59 9.60 3.52
CA GLY A 55 -36.27 8.68 4.44
C GLY A 55 -35.32 7.88 5.33
N LYS A 56 -34.02 8.21 5.35
CA LYS A 56 -33.00 7.52 6.14
C LYS A 56 -32.92 8.09 7.56
N VAL A 57 -32.78 7.21 8.55
CA VAL A 57 -32.47 7.61 9.93
C VAL A 57 -31.04 8.12 9.99
N THR A 58 -30.83 9.28 10.60
CA THR A 58 -29.54 9.95 10.69
C THR A 58 -29.50 10.88 11.92
N SER A 59 -28.55 11.81 11.99
CA SER A 59 -28.47 12.87 13.00
C SER A 59 -28.87 14.23 12.41
N ASP A 60 -29.32 15.17 13.25
CA ASP A 60 -29.62 16.53 12.82
C ASP A 60 -28.41 17.22 12.19
N GLU A 61 -27.21 16.94 12.72
CA GLU A 61 -25.94 17.45 12.19
C GLU A 61 -25.65 16.93 10.79
N CYS A 62 -26.00 15.69 10.52
CA CYS A 62 -25.82 15.10 9.21
C CYS A 62 -26.78 15.68 8.16
N ILE A 63 -28.04 15.90 8.55
CA ILE A 63 -29.02 16.61 7.72
C ILE A 63 -28.51 18.02 7.40
N GLU A 64 -28.05 18.74 8.43
CA GLU A 64 -27.48 20.09 8.28
C GLU A 64 -26.28 20.11 7.34
N TYR A 65 -25.40 19.12 7.44
CA TYR A 65 -24.24 18.96 6.56
C TYR A 65 -24.65 18.70 5.11
N CYS A 66 -25.52 17.72 4.87
CA CYS A 66 -25.94 17.40 3.51
C CYS A 66 -26.77 18.52 2.85
N ASP A 67 -27.54 19.27 3.63
CA ASP A 67 -28.19 20.49 3.14
C ASP A 67 -27.19 21.59 2.77
N ALA A 68 -26.12 21.77 3.57
CA ALA A 68 -25.06 22.71 3.24
C ALA A 68 -24.30 22.28 1.96
N MET A 69 -24.05 20.98 1.79
CA MET A 69 -23.42 20.44 0.58
C MET A 69 -24.29 20.63 -0.67
N GLU A 70 -25.59 20.34 -0.61
CA GLU A 70 -26.50 20.58 -1.74
C GLU A 70 -26.58 22.08 -2.11
N THR A 71 -26.56 22.95 -1.10
CA THR A 71 -26.69 24.39 -1.31
C THR A 71 -25.41 24.99 -1.91
N ASN A 72 -24.24 24.62 -1.36
CA ASN A 72 -22.98 25.28 -1.66
C ASN A 72 -22.09 24.49 -2.66
N CYS A 73 -22.34 23.20 -2.81
CA CYS A 73 -21.61 22.26 -3.67
C CYS A 73 -22.59 21.42 -4.53
N PRO A 74 -23.48 22.08 -5.30
CA PRO A 74 -24.64 21.42 -5.90
C PRO A 74 -24.27 20.34 -6.93
N GLU A 75 -25.14 19.34 -7.05
CA GLU A 75 -25.05 18.30 -8.07
C GLU A 75 -24.96 18.88 -9.49
N GLY A 76 -24.25 18.18 -10.38
CA GLY A 76 -24.09 18.57 -11.77
C GLY A 76 -23.12 19.73 -12.00
N THR A 77 -22.42 20.18 -10.95
CA THR A 77 -21.34 21.16 -11.05
C THR A 77 -19.98 20.51 -10.86
N GLU A 78 -18.92 21.24 -11.20
CA GLU A 78 -17.53 20.86 -10.93
C GLU A 78 -17.19 20.84 -9.43
N PHE A 79 -18.13 21.17 -8.55
CA PHE A 79 -17.97 21.14 -7.09
C PHE A 79 -18.73 19.98 -6.42
N GLN A 80 -19.48 19.18 -7.18
CA GLN A 80 -20.24 18.04 -6.65
C GLN A 80 -19.32 17.05 -5.91
N GLN A 81 -19.60 16.76 -4.63
CA GLN A 81 -18.79 15.83 -3.81
C GLN A 81 -19.47 14.50 -3.48
N TYR A 82 -20.75 14.37 -3.79
CA TYR A 82 -21.54 13.17 -3.56
C TYR A 82 -22.34 12.85 -4.80
N ILE A 83 -22.56 11.56 -5.07
CA ILE A 83 -23.34 11.09 -6.22
C ILE A 83 -24.75 11.69 -6.19
N ASP A 84 -25.34 11.64 -4.99
CA ASP A 84 -26.66 12.13 -4.62
C ASP A 84 -26.74 12.34 -3.10
N ARG A 85 -27.90 12.81 -2.63
CA ARG A 85 -28.18 12.99 -1.20
C ARG A 85 -28.12 11.69 -0.40
N ASP A 86 -28.61 10.59 -0.97
CA ASP A 86 -28.58 9.28 -0.30
C ASP A 86 -27.15 8.89 0.07
N THR A 87 -26.22 9.06 -0.89
CA THR A 87 -24.79 8.84 -0.70
C THR A 87 -24.21 9.79 0.34
N CYS A 88 -24.63 11.06 0.36
CA CYS A 88 -24.21 12.03 1.37
C CYS A 88 -24.61 11.58 2.78
N ILE A 89 -25.90 11.28 3.01
CA ILE A 89 -26.42 10.89 4.33
C ILE A 89 -25.77 9.58 4.80
N ASN A 90 -25.66 8.59 3.92
CA ASN A 90 -25.01 7.33 4.24
C ASN A 90 -23.54 7.50 4.65
N SER A 91 -22.76 8.25 3.87
CA SER A 91 -21.34 8.51 4.17
C SER A 91 -21.18 9.31 5.46
N CYS A 92 -22.06 10.29 5.66
CA CYS A 92 -22.05 11.16 6.81
C CYS A 92 -22.36 10.40 8.12
N ASN A 93 -23.24 9.41 8.09
CA ASN A 93 -23.49 8.51 9.22
C ASN A 93 -22.25 7.69 9.62
N ALA A 94 -21.25 7.55 8.74
CA ALA A 94 -20.00 6.85 9.03
C ALA A 94 -18.90 7.77 9.57
N PHE A 95 -19.08 9.10 9.57
CA PHE A 95 -18.10 10.00 10.14
C PHE A 95 -18.25 10.12 11.66
N GLU A 96 -17.13 10.20 12.35
CA GLU A 96 -17.11 10.61 13.75
C GLU A 96 -17.71 12.03 13.88
N PRO A 97 -18.63 12.29 14.84
CA PRO A 97 -19.28 13.59 14.94
C PRO A 97 -18.31 14.79 15.10
N GLY A 98 -17.30 14.66 15.97
CA GLY A 98 -16.34 15.73 16.29
C GLY A 98 -16.87 16.81 17.25
N ASP A 99 -16.04 17.82 17.57
CA ASP A 99 -16.43 18.99 18.37
C ASP A 99 -16.72 20.19 17.46
N ARG A 100 -17.96 20.70 17.50
CA ARG A 100 -18.36 21.90 16.74
C ARG A 100 -17.57 23.17 17.11
N LYS A 101 -17.00 23.24 18.31
CA LYS A 101 -16.18 24.38 18.76
C LYS A 101 -14.73 24.28 18.29
N ASP A 102 -14.25 23.07 18.01
CA ASP A 102 -12.92 22.79 17.49
C ASP A 102 -12.98 21.75 16.35
N PRO A 103 -13.54 22.14 15.20
CA PRO A 103 -13.89 21.21 14.13
C PRO A 103 -12.64 20.82 13.32
N THR A 104 -11.92 19.82 13.81
CA THR A 104 -10.67 19.26 13.27
C THR A 104 -10.74 17.74 13.09
N GLY A 105 -9.75 17.15 12.41
CA GLY A 105 -9.67 15.71 12.14
C GLY A 105 -10.69 15.21 11.11
N ASN A 106 -10.72 13.90 10.88
CA ASN A 106 -11.70 13.23 10.02
C ASN A 106 -13.09 13.16 10.68
N THR A 107 -13.72 14.33 10.86
CA THR A 107 -14.98 14.47 11.60
C THR A 107 -16.07 15.18 10.79
N LEU A 108 -17.33 14.89 11.12
CA LEU A 108 -18.49 15.56 10.54
C LEU A 108 -18.52 17.06 10.86
N ALA A 109 -18.16 17.46 12.09
CA ALA A 109 -18.08 18.86 12.49
C ALA A 109 -17.08 19.66 11.62
N CYS A 110 -15.92 19.09 11.30
CA CYS A 110 -14.97 19.66 10.36
C CYS A 110 -15.59 19.86 8.96
N ARG A 111 -16.20 18.79 8.42
CA ARG A 111 -16.84 18.82 7.09
C ARG A 111 -17.97 19.83 7.00
N LEU A 112 -18.81 19.91 8.03
CA LEU A 112 -19.90 20.89 8.13
C LEU A 112 -19.38 22.33 8.12
N ARG A 113 -18.30 22.63 8.84
CA ARG A 113 -17.67 23.96 8.80
C ARG A 113 -17.24 24.32 7.38
N LEU A 114 -16.57 23.40 6.67
CA LEU A 114 -16.09 23.64 5.32
C LEU A 114 -17.24 23.72 4.30
N ALA A 115 -18.26 22.88 4.43
CA ALA A 115 -19.46 22.91 3.61
C ALA A 115 -20.16 24.28 3.70
N LYS A 116 -20.22 24.88 4.89
CA LYS A 116 -20.75 26.24 5.09
C LYS A 116 -19.83 27.32 4.53
N ALA A 117 -18.52 27.17 4.68
CA ALA A 117 -17.54 28.12 4.13
C ALA A 117 -17.58 28.19 2.60
N ALA A 118 -17.96 27.08 1.93
CA ALA A 118 -18.12 27.01 0.49
C ALA A 118 -19.15 28.00 -0.07
N ALA A 119 -20.08 28.52 0.75
CA ALA A 119 -20.99 29.60 0.36
C ALA A 119 -20.27 30.88 -0.10
N SER A 120 -19.02 31.09 0.34
CA SER A 120 -18.20 32.24 -0.02
C SER A 120 -17.11 31.94 -1.07
N SER A 121 -16.73 30.67 -1.24
CA SER A 121 -15.71 30.21 -2.20
C SER A 121 -15.87 28.71 -2.45
N SER A 122 -16.60 28.31 -3.48
CA SER A 122 -17.01 26.92 -3.66
C SER A 122 -15.84 25.96 -3.96
N GLY A 123 -14.84 26.37 -4.74
CA GLY A 123 -13.81 25.46 -5.27
C GLY A 123 -13.05 24.66 -4.22
N GLU A 124 -12.28 25.35 -3.39
CA GLU A 124 -11.43 24.72 -2.36
C GLU A 124 -12.27 24.09 -1.25
N PHE A 125 -13.29 24.80 -0.78
CA PHE A 125 -14.07 24.35 0.36
C PHE A 125 -14.97 23.16 0.05
N CYS A 126 -15.53 23.04 -1.15
CA CYS A 126 -16.32 21.86 -1.51
C CYS A 126 -15.46 20.60 -1.49
N GLY A 127 -14.29 20.65 -2.14
CA GLY A 127 -13.36 19.53 -2.13
C GLY A 127 -12.95 19.08 -0.71
N ASN A 128 -12.69 20.04 0.17
CA ASN A 128 -12.29 19.76 1.55
C ASN A 128 -13.49 19.34 2.43
N ALA A 129 -14.70 19.77 2.09
CA ALA A 129 -15.92 19.36 2.78
C ALA A 129 -16.42 17.98 2.35
N GLY A 130 -16.05 17.51 1.16
CA GLY A 130 -16.49 16.23 0.57
C GLY A 130 -15.98 15.00 1.32
N ALA A 131 -16.31 13.80 0.84
CA ALA A 131 -16.05 12.54 1.55
C ALA A 131 -14.57 12.31 1.93
N LEU A 132 -13.63 12.81 1.13
CA LEU A 132 -12.20 12.66 1.34
C LEU A 132 -11.60 13.64 2.37
N GLY A 133 -12.23 14.79 2.61
CA GLY A 133 -11.71 15.80 3.56
C GLY A 133 -10.61 16.69 3.01
N GLY A 134 -9.97 16.27 1.93
CA GLY A 134 -9.06 17.07 1.16
C GLY A 134 -7.82 17.55 1.90
N GLY A 135 -7.44 16.83 2.96
CA GLY A 135 -6.33 17.18 3.85
C GLY A 135 -6.71 18.14 5.00
N GLU A 136 -7.88 18.79 4.95
CA GLU A 136 -8.32 19.72 6.00
C GLU A 136 -9.11 19.00 7.11
N CYS A 137 -9.96 18.04 6.72
CA CYS A 137 -10.72 17.20 7.64
C CYS A 137 -10.15 15.79 7.69
N GLY A 138 -8.90 15.69 8.13
CA GLY A 138 -8.12 14.45 8.09
C GLY A 138 -7.45 14.22 6.73
N THR A 139 -6.65 13.16 6.65
CA THR A 139 -6.04 12.77 5.37
C THR A 139 -7.05 12.08 4.47
N ASN A 140 -6.83 12.13 3.15
CA ASN A 140 -7.69 11.42 2.21
C ASN A 140 -7.70 9.90 2.48
N CYS A 141 -6.58 9.35 2.98
CA CYS A 141 -6.47 7.94 3.33
C CYS A 141 -7.20 7.57 4.62
N GLU A 142 -7.09 8.40 5.66
CA GLU A 142 -7.87 8.25 6.89
C GLU A 142 -9.38 8.23 6.58
N ALA A 143 -9.83 9.15 5.73
CA ALA A 143 -11.22 9.25 5.30
C ALA A 143 -11.67 8.02 4.48
N TRP A 144 -10.91 7.61 3.46
CA TRP A 144 -11.23 6.42 2.67
C TRP A 144 -11.25 5.15 3.52
N CYS A 145 -10.27 4.95 4.40
CA CYS A 145 -10.21 3.79 5.28
C CYS A 145 -11.40 3.72 6.23
N SER A 146 -11.79 4.85 6.82
CA SER A 146 -12.97 4.92 7.71
C SER A 146 -14.26 4.57 6.96
N LEU A 147 -14.43 5.12 5.75
CA LEU A 147 -15.60 4.84 4.92
C LEU A 147 -15.61 3.39 4.40
N LEU A 148 -14.45 2.85 4.01
CA LEU A 148 -14.31 1.47 3.55
C LEU A 148 -14.65 0.49 4.68
N ALA A 149 -14.16 0.74 5.90
CA ALA A 149 -14.49 -0.07 7.07
C ALA A 149 -16.01 -0.07 7.36
N ALA A 150 -16.68 1.06 7.16
CA ALA A 150 -18.11 1.19 7.39
C ALA A 150 -18.97 0.55 6.29
N ALA A 151 -18.62 0.74 5.01
CA ALA A 151 -19.41 0.27 3.88
C ALA A 151 -19.07 -1.16 3.43
N CYS A 152 -17.82 -1.57 3.58
CA CYS A 152 -17.24 -2.79 3.02
C CYS A 152 -16.27 -3.46 4.03
N PRO A 153 -16.75 -3.90 5.22
CA PRO A 153 -15.89 -4.43 6.28
C PRO A 153 -15.01 -5.59 5.81
N ASP A 154 -15.55 -6.52 5.02
CA ASP A 154 -14.77 -7.66 4.48
C ASP A 154 -13.57 -7.23 3.62
N GLU A 155 -13.69 -6.12 2.88
CA GLU A 155 -12.61 -5.59 2.05
C GLU A 155 -11.60 -4.77 2.86
N TYR A 156 -12.02 -4.24 4.01
CA TYR A 156 -11.15 -3.53 4.94
C TYR A 156 -10.32 -4.51 5.78
N GLU A 157 -10.93 -5.58 6.29
CA GLU A 157 -10.30 -6.54 7.20
C GLU A 157 -9.12 -7.30 6.58
N VAL A 158 -9.08 -7.43 5.26
CA VAL A 158 -7.97 -8.09 4.55
C VAL A 158 -6.73 -7.19 4.42
N LEU A 159 -6.85 -5.87 4.65
CA LEU A 159 -5.73 -4.95 4.58
C LEU A 159 -4.88 -5.04 5.85
N LEU A 160 -3.58 -5.24 5.68
CA LEU A 160 -2.64 -5.29 6.80
C LEU A 160 -2.47 -3.93 7.48
N ASP A 161 -2.48 -2.87 6.67
CA ASP A 161 -2.42 -1.47 7.10
C ASP A 161 -3.11 -0.62 6.02
N CYS A 162 -4.34 -0.20 6.29
CA CYS A 162 -5.17 0.48 5.29
C CYS A 162 -4.60 1.85 4.89
N GLU A 163 -4.12 2.64 5.87
CA GLU A 163 -3.61 3.99 5.59
C GLU A 163 -2.28 3.93 4.85
N ALA A 164 -1.38 3.03 5.26
CA ALA A 164 -0.15 2.80 4.52
C ALA A 164 -0.45 2.37 3.09
N ALA A 165 -1.33 1.38 2.89
CA ALA A 165 -1.69 0.92 1.55
C ALA A 165 -2.27 2.05 0.69
N CYS A 166 -3.22 2.80 1.23
CA CYS A 166 -3.82 3.95 0.57
C CYS A 166 -2.79 5.00 0.13
N SER A 167 -1.76 5.27 0.95
CA SER A 167 -0.70 6.23 0.59
C SER A 167 0.08 5.87 -0.67
N GLY A 168 0.01 4.60 -1.11
CA GLY A 168 0.56 4.12 -2.37
C GLY A 168 -0.34 4.37 -3.58
N LEU A 169 -1.63 4.68 -3.39
CA LEU A 169 -2.55 5.00 -4.47
C LEU A 169 -2.27 6.40 -5.02
N LYS A 170 -2.51 6.56 -6.32
CA LYS A 170 -2.56 7.90 -6.91
C LYS A 170 -3.70 8.68 -6.26
N ASP A 171 -3.37 9.84 -5.70
CA ASP A 171 -4.34 10.79 -5.18
C ASP A 171 -4.50 11.93 -6.20
N SER A 172 -5.66 11.97 -6.86
CA SER A 172 -6.01 13.02 -7.82
C SER A 172 -6.48 14.32 -7.16
N GLY A 173 -6.40 14.41 -5.83
CA GLY A 173 -6.77 15.57 -5.00
C GLY A 173 -8.27 15.72 -4.82
N ASN A 174 -8.72 16.96 -4.60
CA ASN A 174 -10.09 17.23 -4.16
C ASN A 174 -11.05 17.40 -5.34
N ARG A 175 -10.96 16.48 -6.31
CA ARG A 175 -11.80 16.50 -7.51
C ARG A 175 -13.24 16.22 -7.16
N SER A 176 -14.14 16.87 -7.89
CA SER A 176 -15.56 16.53 -7.86
C SER A 176 -15.82 15.14 -8.43
N PHE A 177 -16.95 14.58 -8.00
CA PHE A 177 -17.55 13.36 -8.52
C PHE A 177 -18.73 13.73 -9.41
N PRO A 178 -18.50 14.21 -10.66
CA PRO A 178 -19.61 14.39 -11.58
C PRO A 178 -20.33 13.04 -11.78
N LYS A 179 -21.62 13.07 -12.12
CA LYS A 179 -22.42 11.85 -12.40
C LYS A 179 -21.79 10.92 -13.45
N SER A 180 -20.89 11.45 -14.29
CA SER A 180 -20.00 10.62 -15.11
C SER A 180 -18.98 9.93 -14.20
N TYR A 181 -19.28 8.68 -13.91
CA TYR A 181 -18.42 7.65 -13.34
C TYR A 181 -16.91 7.96 -13.41
N PRO A 182 -16.21 8.14 -12.27
CA PRO A 182 -14.75 8.24 -12.30
C PRO A 182 -14.19 6.88 -12.74
N SER A 183 -13.55 6.85 -13.90
CA SER A 183 -12.61 5.79 -14.25
C SER A 183 -11.23 6.16 -13.74
N GLY A 184 -10.34 5.18 -13.60
CA GLY A 184 -8.96 5.42 -13.18
C GLY A 184 -8.55 4.57 -11.99
N ALA A 185 -7.26 4.32 -11.84
CA ALA A 185 -6.71 3.55 -10.71
C ALA A 185 -6.40 4.42 -9.48
N ASP A 186 -7.15 5.50 -9.28
CA ASP A 186 -6.90 6.49 -8.23
C ASP A 186 -7.84 6.34 -7.01
N LEU A 187 -7.47 7.02 -5.93
CA LEU A 187 -8.21 7.02 -4.67
C LEU A 187 -9.64 7.55 -4.84
N GLN A 188 -9.84 8.53 -5.72
CA GLN A 188 -11.14 9.17 -5.96
C GLN A 188 -12.12 8.16 -6.57
N CYS A 189 -11.70 7.37 -7.55
CA CYS A 189 -12.53 6.29 -8.08
C CYS A 189 -12.98 5.33 -6.97
N ARG A 190 -12.08 4.98 -6.05
CA ARG A 190 -12.40 4.09 -4.92
C ARG A 190 -13.41 4.70 -3.98
N VAL A 191 -13.23 5.96 -3.59
CA VAL A 191 -14.14 6.66 -2.67
C VAL A 191 -15.53 6.82 -3.26
N TYR A 192 -15.62 7.09 -4.56
CA TYR A 192 -16.91 7.07 -5.27
C TYR A 192 -17.62 5.72 -5.07
N HIS A 193 -16.89 4.62 -5.24
CA HIS A 193 -17.45 3.29 -5.05
C HIS A 193 -17.72 2.93 -3.60
N VAL A 194 -16.92 3.40 -2.65
CA VAL A 194 -17.23 3.27 -1.22
C VAL A 194 -18.55 3.98 -0.89
N GLY A 195 -18.74 5.20 -1.41
CA GLY A 195 -20.00 5.94 -1.25
C GLY A 195 -21.20 5.17 -1.80
N ALA A 196 -21.09 4.65 -3.02
CA ALA A 196 -22.14 3.83 -3.65
C ALA A 196 -22.36 2.49 -2.92
N ALA A 197 -21.34 1.95 -2.25
CA ALA A 197 -21.44 0.69 -1.51
C ALA A 197 -22.34 0.78 -0.28
N PHE A 198 -22.58 1.96 0.29
CA PHE A 198 -23.57 2.08 1.37
C PHE A 198 -25.00 1.75 0.94
N ASP A 199 -25.33 1.86 -0.35
CA ASP A 199 -26.63 1.45 -0.89
C ASP A 199 -26.59 0.00 -1.40
N ASN A 200 -25.55 -0.35 -2.17
CA ASN A 200 -25.41 -1.68 -2.75
C ASN A 200 -23.99 -2.25 -2.58
N PRO A 201 -23.66 -2.79 -1.39
CA PRO A 201 -22.32 -3.27 -1.08
C PRO A 201 -21.87 -4.37 -2.04
N LYS A 202 -22.78 -5.29 -2.39
CA LYS A 202 -22.50 -6.44 -3.25
C LYS A 202 -21.95 -6.05 -4.63
N VAL A 203 -22.38 -4.92 -5.17
CA VAL A 203 -21.94 -4.44 -6.48
C VAL A 203 -20.70 -3.56 -6.36
N HIS A 204 -20.61 -2.72 -5.33
CA HIS A 204 -19.61 -1.66 -5.30
C HIS A 204 -18.37 -1.94 -4.44
N CYS A 205 -18.43 -2.86 -3.46
CA CYS A 205 -17.26 -3.17 -2.64
C CYS A 205 -16.09 -3.74 -3.44
N ALA A 206 -16.36 -4.56 -4.46
CA ALA A 206 -15.33 -5.11 -5.36
C ALA A 206 -14.57 -4.04 -6.18
N HIS A 207 -15.16 -2.84 -6.31
CA HIS A 207 -14.54 -1.68 -6.98
C HIS A 207 -13.90 -0.71 -5.97
N ALA A 208 -14.41 -0.67 -4.74
CA ALA A 208 -13.94 0.18 -3.65
C ALA A 208 -12.64 -0.33 -3.00
N LYS A 209 -12.41 -1.64 -3.00
CA LYS A 209 -11.24 -2.28 -2.39
C LYS A 209 -9.91 -1.79 -2.98
N TYR A 210 -8.81 -2.02 -2.26
CA TYR A 210 -7.48 -1.54 -2.66
C TYR A 210 -7.02 -2.02 -4.04
N GLN A 211 -7.18 -3.33 -4.34
CA GLN A 211 -6.92 -3.93 -5.65
C GLN A 211 -8.24 -4.43 -6.26
N PRO A 212 -8.92 -3.62 -7.08
CA PRO A 212 -10.23 -3.92 -7.59
C PRO A 212 -10.12 -4.85 -8.81
N THR A 213 -11.18 -5.56 -9.14
CA THR A 213 -11.14 -6.64 -10.16
C THR A 213 -11.63 -6.24 -11.55
N SER A 214 -12.28 -5.08 -11.70
CA SER A 214 -12.95 -4.69 -12.96
C SER A 214 -13.11 -3.19 -13.13
N THR A 215 -13.28 -2.46 -12.03
CA THR A 215 -13.41 -1.01 -12.05
C THR A 215 -12.42 -0.35 -11.11
N CYS A 216 -12.15 0.93 -11.27
CA CYS A 216 -10.98 1.59 -10.74
C CYS A 216 -9.67 0.90 -11.13
N ILE A 217 -9.67 0.34 -12.35
CA ILE A 217 -8.51 -0.16 -13.06
C ILE A 217 -8.38 0.63 -14.35
N GLU A 218 -7.16 0.76 -14.83
CA GLU A 218 -6.90 1.23 -16.19
C GLU A 218 -6.20 0.10 -16.94
N GLU A 219 -6.99 -0.75 -17.61
CA GLU A 219 -6.51 -1.97 -18.29
C GLU A 219 -5.43 -1.69 -19.33
N GLU A 220 -5.45 -0.50 -19.94
CA GLU A 220 -4.48 -0.10 -20.96
C GLU A 220 -3.48 0.96 -20.48
N ARG A 221 -3.43 1.23 -19.17
CA ARG A 221 -2.48 2.21 -18.65
C ARG A 221 -1.07 1.66 -18.66
N THR A 222 -0.16 2.47 -19.21
CA THR A 222 1.27 2.22 -19.14
C THR A 222 1.74 2.34 -17.68
N PRO A 223 2.34 1.28 -17.10
CA PRO A 223 2.97 1.35 -15.78
C PRO A 223 3.98 2.49 -15.67
N THR A 224 4.14 3.08 -14.49
CA THR A 224 5.16 4.11 -14.24
C THR A 224 6.02 3.74 -13.04
N CYS A 225 7.28 4.19 -13.05
CA CYS A 225 8.16 4.00 -11.90
C CYS A 225 7.70 4.74 -10.66
N ASP A 226 7.03 5.90 -10.83
CA ASP A 226 6.52 6.68 -9.71
C ASP A 226 5.40 5.94 -8.97
N GLU A 227 4.49 5.30 -9.71
CA GLU A 227 3.44 4.47 -9.14
C GLU A 227 4.03 3.23 -8.45
N TYR A 228 4.92 2.51 -9.14
CA TYR A 228 5.58 1.35 -8.55
C TYR A 228 6.26 1.71 -7.23
N CYS A 229 7.06 2.78 -7.23
CA CYS A 229 7.81 3.18 -6.04
C CYS A 229 6.93 3.72 -4.93
N SER A 230 5.82 4.39 -5.25
CA SER A 230 4.84 4.80 -4.24
C SER A 230 4.15 3.59 -3.61
N THR A 231 3.71 2.63 -4.44
CA THR A 231 3.00 1.42 -4.01
C THR A 231 3.90 0.48 -3.18
N VAL A 232 5.11 0.19 -3.67
CA VAL A 232 6.03 -0.73 -2.98
C VAL A 232 6.54 -0.14 -1.67
N MET A 233 6.79 1.17 -1.60
CA MET A 233 7.24 1.78 -0.35
C MET A 233 6.12 1.91 0.68
N ALA A 234 4.88 2.06 0.24
CA ALA A 234 3.70 2.02 1.08
C ALA A 234 3.48 0.63 1.71
N ASN A 235 3.47 -0.42 0.88
CA ASN A 235 3.09 -1.77 1.32
C ASN A 235 4.25 -2.59 1.90
N CYS A 236 5.50 -2.22 1.58
CA CYS A 236 6.70 -2.95 1.98
C CYS A 236 7.62 -2.07 2.82
N SER A 237 7.28 -1.99 4.11
CA SER A 237 8.01 -1.25 5.15
C SER A 237 8.65 -2.18 6.19
N GLY A 238 9.42 -1.62 7.13
CA GLY A 238 10.10 -2.37 8.19
C GLY A 238 11.03 -3.46 7.64
N ASP A 239 10.95 -4.67 8.19
CA ASP A 239 11.77 -5.82 7.79
C ASP A 239 11.47 -6.34 6.37
N ARG A 240 10.32 -5.95 5.81
CA ARG A 240 9.90 -6.31 4.44
C ARG A 240 10.30 -5.26 3.41
N ARG A 241 10.97 -4.19 3.84
CA ARG A 241 11.41 -3.13 2.95
C ARG A 241 12.38 -3.67 1.90
N VAL A 242 12.08 -3.40 0.63
CA VAL A 242 12.86 -3.87 -0.52
C VAL A 242 13.73 -2.79 -1.18
N TYR A 243 13.64 -1.54 -0.72
CA TYR A 243 14.53 -0.44 -1.12
C TYR A 243 14.88 0.43 0.08
N ASP A 244 16.13 0.92 0.21
CA ASP A 244 16.46 1.82 1.33
C ASP A 244 15.79 3.20 1.18
N SER A 245 15.57 3.64 -0.07
CA SER A 245 15.03 4.96 -0.38
C SER A 245 14.23 5.00 -1.69
N ARG A 246 13.39 6.04 -1.85
CA ARG A 246 12.66 6.29 -3.10
C ARG A 246 13.59 6.47 -4.29
N ARG A 247 14.74 7.12 -4.09
CA ARG A 247 15.76 7.33 -5.12
C ARG A 247 16.29 5.99 -5.66
N GLU A 248 16.60 5.05 -4.77
CA GLU A 248 17.03 3.71 -5.16
C GLU A 248 15.94 2.93 -5.89
N CYS A 249 14.69 3.01 -5.41
CA CYS A 249 13.57 2.39 -6.09
C CYS A 249 13.40 2.92 -7.52
N LEU A 250 13.43 4.24 -7.70
CA LEU A 250 13.27 4.87 -9.02
C LEU A 250 14.43 4.47 -9.95
N ALA A 251 15.68 4.50 -9.45
CA ALA A 251 16.85 4.09 -10.22
C ALA A 251 16.75 2.63 -10.68
N ALA A 252 16.41 1.71 -9.76
CA ALA A 252 16.20 0.31 -10.09
C ALA A 252 15.05 0.11 -11.09
N CYS A 253 13.95 0.84 -10.93
CA CYS A 253 12.80 0.76 -11.83
C CYS A 253 13.15 1.09 -13.28
N GLU A 254 13.98 2.11 -13.51
CA GLU A 254 14.43 2.50 -14.85
C GLU A 254 15.28 1.43 -15.57
N ALA A 255 15.77 0.41 -14.85
CA ALA A 255 16.49 -0.72 -15.44
C ALA A 255 15.54 -1.79 -16.03
N PHE A 256 14.29 -1.83 -15.59
CA PHE A 256 13.33 -2.85 -16.01
C PHE A 256 12.51 -2.40 -17.23
N PRO A 257 12.14 -3.33 -18.12
CA PRO A 257 11.09 -3.08 -19.10
C PRO A 257 9.80 -2.60 -18.41
N ILE A 258 9.12 -1.61 -18.99
CA ILE A 258 7.88 -1.07 -18.39
C ILE A 258 6.75 -2.12 -18.37
N GLY A 259 6.60 -2.88 -19.44
CA GLY A 259 5.55 -3.91 -19.56
C GLY A 259 4.13 -3.34 -19.64
N LYS A 260 3.15 -4.14 -19.21
CA LYS A 260 1.73 -3.80 -19.14
C LYS A 260 1.24 -3.90 -17.69
N SER A 261 0.18 -3.17 -17.36
CA SER A 261 -0.47 -3.25 -16.04
C SER A 261 -1.05 -4.64 -15.72
N SER A 262 -1.24 -5.47 -16.75
CA SER A 262 -1.71 -6.86 -16.63
C SER A 262 -0.60 -7.89 -16.48
N ASP A 263 0.68 -7.49 -16.56
CA ASP A 263 1.80 -8.42 -16.39
C ASP A 263 1.78 -8.98 -14.97
N LEU A 264 1.89 -10.29 -14.83
CA LEU A 264 1.86 -10.99 -13.53
C LEU A 264 3.12 -11.79 -13.28
N THR A 265 3.86 -12.12 -14.33
CA THR A 265 5.02 -13.02 -14.26
C THR A 265 6.21 -12.52 -15.06
N GLU A 266 5.99 -11.57 -15.96
CA GLU A 266 7.01 -10.99 -16.82
C GLU A 266 7.98 -10.12 -16.00
N ASN A 267 9.24 -10.00 -16.45
CA ASN A 267 10.22 -9.15 -15.78
C ASN A 267 9.97 -7.67 -16.10
N THR A 268 8.88 -7.11 -15.60
CA THR A 268 8.43 -5.76 -15.93
C THR A 268 8.03 -4.95 -14.72
N VAL A 269 7.99 -3.62 -14.89
CA VAL A 269 7.45 -2.70 -13.87
C VAL A 269 5.98 -3.01 -13.58
N GLY A 270 5.21 -3.41 -14.60
CA GLY A 270 3.83 -3.87 -14.46
C GLY A 270 3.66 -5.02 -13.46
N CYS A 271 4.43 -6.10 -13.61
CA CYS A 271 4.44 -7.22 -12.65
C CYS A 271 4.79 -6.77 -11.23
N ARG A 272 5.77 -5.87 -11.09
CA ARG A 272 6.17 -5.35 -9.79
C ARG A 272 5.09 -4.46 -9.15
N ILE A 273 4.32 -3.70 -9.93
CA ILE A 273 3.14 -2.97 -9.43
C ILE A 273 2.07 -3.94 -8.94
N TYR A 274 1.78 -5.00 -9.70
CA TYR A 274 0.82 -6.00 -9.28
C TYR A 274 1.18 -6.60 -7.92
N HIS A 275 2.43 -7.08 -7.77
CA HIS A 275 2.88 -7.66 -6.51
C HIS A 275 3.03 -6.63 -5.38
N SER A 276 3.49 -5.41 -5.66
CA SER A 276 3.54 -4.38 -4.62
C SER A 276 2.14 -4.02 -4.12
N GLY A 277 1.12 -4.03 -4.99
CA GLY A 277 -0.27 -3.88 -4.56
C GLY A 277 -0.77 -5.07 -3.76
N ALA A 278 -0.47 -6.29 -4.18
CA ALA A 278 -0.88 -7.52 -3.48
C ALA A 278 -0.22 -7.64 -2.09
N ALA A 279 0.91 -6.96 -1.88
CA ALA A 279 1.57 -6.88 -0.58
C ALA A 279 0.75 -6.14 0.50
N ALA A 280 -0.29 -5.40 0.12
CA ALA A 280 -1.22 -4.79 1.07
C ALA A 280 -2.03 -5.84 1.86
N THR A 281 -2.18 -7.06 1.34
CA THR A 281 -2.98 -8.13 1.96
C THR A 281 -2.17 -9.40 2.26
N ALA A 282 -1.01 -9.60 1.63
CA ALA A 282 -0.14 -10.75 1.90
C ALA A 282 1.36 -10.41 1.91
N LEU A 283 2.04 -10.77 3.01
CA LEU A 283 3.42 -10.32 3.30
C LEU A 283 4.45 -10.75 2.25
N ASN A 284 4.31 -11.95 1.67
CA ASN A 284 5.31 -12.53 0.76
C ASN A 284 5.41 -11.77 -0.57
N HIS A 285 4.36 -11.05 -0.97
CA HIS A 285 4.37 -10.29 -2.21
C HIS A 285 5.37 -9.12 -2.21
N CYS A 286 5.84 -8.66 -1.05
CA CYS A 286 6.92 -7.69 -1.00
C CYS A 286 8.18 -8.19 -1.68
N PHE A 287 8.54 -9.45 -1.47
CA PHE A 287 9.73 -10.04 -2.07
C PHE A 287 9.56 -10.18 -3.58
N HIS A 288 8.35 -10.55 -4.04
CA HIS A 288 8.03 -10.65 -5.46
C HIS A 288 8.08 -9.27 -6.15
N ALA A 289 7.71 -8.22 -5.42
CA ALA A 289 7.77 -6.84 -5.87
C ALA A 289 9.17 -6.21 -5.78
N SER A 290 10.17 -6.94 -5.28
CA SER A 290 11.53 -6.41 -5.09
C SER A 290 12.28 -6.21 -6.42
N ALA A 291 13.49 -5.64 -6.32
CA ALA A 291 14.42 -5.51 -7.44
C ALA A 291 14.81 -6.88 -8.06
N ALA A 292 14.84 -7.96 -7.28
CA ALA A 292 15.12 -9.30 -7.78
C ALA A 292 13.88 -9.98 -8.40
N GLY A 293 12.67 -9.58 -8.00
CA GLY A 293 11.43 -10.23 -8.41
C GLY A 293 11.10 -11.54 -7.68
N ASP A 294 12.04 -12.06 -6.90
CA ASP A 294 11.96 -13.33 -6.14
C ASP A 294 11.53 -14.55 -6.98
N GLY A 295 11.84 -14.50 -8.28
CA GLY A 295 11.41 -15.49 -9.26
C GLY A 295 9.89 -15.50 -9.48
N HIS A 296 9.20 -14.37 -9.31
CA HIS A 296 7.82 -14.17 -9.76
C HIS A 296 7.74 -13.18 -10.91
N CYS A 297 8.42 -12.03 -10.82
CA CYS A 297 8.62 -11.15 -11.97
C CYS A 297 9.91 -11.50 -12.71
N GLY A 298 9.76 -12.08 -13.90
CA GLY A 298 10.82 -12.71 -14.69
C GLY A 298 10.78 -14.22 -14.67
N LEU A 299 9.61 -14.82 -14.44
CA LEU A 299 9.38 -16.24 -14.70
C LEU A 299 9.32 -16.46 -16.20
N ASP A 300 10.44 -16.84 -16.78
CA ASP A 300 10.47 -17.44 -18.11
C ASP A 300 10.49 -18.96 -17.91
N ASP A 301 9.32 -19.61 -17.95
CA ASP A 301 9.17 -21.07 -17.79
C ASP A 301 9.97 -21.90 -18.82
N GLU A 302 10.55 -21.23 -19.82
CA GLU A 302 11.26 -21.81 -20.96
C GLU A 302 12.78 -21.49 -20.97
N GLY A 303 13.29 -20.76 -19.96
CA GLY A 303 14.67 -20.28 -19.91
C GLY A 303 15.57 -21.06 -18.93
N PRO A 304 16.86 -21.28 -19.25
CA PRO A 304 17.81 -21.86 -18.30
C PRO A 304 18.20 -20.92 -17.15
N ALA A 305 17.93 -19.62 -17.26
CA ALA A 305 18.22 -18.62 -16.24
C ALA A 305 17.02 -18.35 -15.33
N THR A 306 17.28 -18.09 -14.05
CA THR A 306 16.23 -17.72 -13.08
C THR A 306 15.83 -16.26 -13.19
N GLY A 307 14.57 -15.92 -12.89
CA GLY A 307 14.08 -14.54 -12.88
C GLY A 307 14.85 -13.59 -11.96
N ASN A 308 15.37 -14.12 -10.84
CA ASN A 308 16.26 -13.39 -9.94
C ASN A 308 17.56 -12.97 -10.62
N CYS A 309 18.20 -13.89 -11.34
CA CYS A 309 19.43 -13.62 -12.06
C CYS A 309 19.22 -12.69 -13.26
N THR A 310 18.13 -12.85 -14.00
CA THR A 310 17.78 -11.92 -15.09
C THR A 310 17.61 -10.49 -14.58
N SER A 311 16.92 -10.33 -13.44
CA SER A 311 16.72 -9.02 -12.81
C SER A 311 18.03 -8.42 -12.27
N TYR A 312 18.86 -9.23 -11.60
CA TYR A 312 20.21 -8.83 -11.16
C TYR A 312 21.06 -8.32 -12.31
N CYS A 313 21.16 -9.07 -13.42
CA CYS A 313 22.01 -8.69 -14.56
C CYS A 313 21.55 -7.40 -15.25
N LEU A 314 20.24 -7.12 -15.28
CA LEU A 314 19.74 -5.82 -15.76
C LEU A 314 20.23 -4.66 -14.90
N LEU A 315 20.16 -4.81 -13.57
CA LEU A 315 20.59 -3.80 -12.61
C LEU A 315 22.11 -3.61 -12.69
N TYR A 316 22.88 -4.70 -12.69
CA TYR A 316 24.34 -4.67 -12.73
C TYR A 316 24.84 -4.02 -14.01
N ARG A 317 24.32 -4.41 -15.19
CA ARG A 317 24.67 -3.76 -16.45
C ARG A 317 24.37 -2.26 -16.46
N LYS A 318 23.24 -1.87 -15.86
CA LYS A 318 22.80 -0.46 -15.85
C LYS A 318 23.60 0.40 -14.87
N GLY A 319 23.98 -0.14 -13.71
CA GLY A 319 24.75 0.56 -12.69
C GLY A 319 26.27 0.51 -12.91
N CYS A 320 26.79 -0.59 -13.45
CA CYS A 320 28.21 -0.92 -13.51
C CYS A 320 28.64 -1.28 -14.94
N GLY A 321 28.24 -0.48 -15.94
CA GLY A 321 28.38 -0.84 -17.35
C GLY A 321 29.80 -1.25 -17.78
N GLU A 322 30.84 -0.56 -17.32
CA GLU A 322 32.24 -0.90 -17.65
C GLU A 322 32.65 -2.26 -17.06
N ASP A 323 32.31 -2.52 -15.79
CA ASP A 323 32.60 -3.80 -15.14
C ASP A 323 31.79 -4.94 -15.76
N PHE A 324 30.52 -4.69 -16.08
CA PHE A 324 29.66 -5.65 -16.77
C PHE A 324 30.24 -6.05 -18.12
N GLU A 325 30.67 -5.09 -18.94
CA GLU A 325 31.22 -5.36 -20.28
C GLU A 325 32.59 -6.04 -20.22
N ALA A 326 33.32 -5.90 -19.12
CA ALA A 326 34.59 -6.61 -18.90
C ALA A 326 34.37 -8.08 -18.51
N GLU A 327 33.27 -8.39 -17.82
CA GLU A 327 32.95 -9.74 -17.32
C GLU A 327 32.06 -10.54 -18.26
N PHE A 328 31.08 -9.89 -18.91
CA PHE A 328 30.02 -10.53 -19.67
C PHE A 328 29.88 -9.96 -21.07
N LYS A 329 29.66 -10.84 -22.04
CA LYS A 329 29.36 -10.45 -23.42
C LYS A 329 27.96 -9.86 -23.55
N ASP A 330 26.99 -10.42 -22.84
CA ASP A 330 25.59 -10.01 -22.90
C ASP A 330 24.81 -10.42 -21.63
N LEU A 331 23.53 -10.04 -21.57
CA LEU A 331 22.67 -10.36 -20.42
C LEU A 331 22.41 -11.86 -20.27
N GLU A 332 22.40 -12.61 -21.36
CA GLU A 332 22.10 -14.06 -21.33
C GLU A 332 23.24 -14.81 -20.65
N GLU A 333 24.49 -14.49 -21.04
CA GLU A 333 25.68 -15.04 -20.38
C GLU A 333 25.71 -14.68 -18.88
N CYS A 334 25.50 -13.40 -18.53
CA CYS A 334 25.43 -12.99 -17.12
C CYS A 334 24.36 -13.78 -16.34
N ALA A 335 23.16 -13.94 -16.90
CA ALA A 335 22.06 -14.60 -16.19
C ALA A 335 22.30 -16.11 -16.01
N LEU A 336 22.93 -16.77 -16.99
CA LEU A 336 23.36 -18.16 -16.90
C LEU A 336 24.45 -18.36 -15.84
N GLU A 337 25.49 -17.54 -15.85
CA GLU A 337 26.57 -17.62 -14.86
C GLU A 337 26.05 -17.34 -13.45
N CYS A 338 25.24 -16.29 -13.27
CA CYS A 338 24.57 -16.00 -12.01
C CYS A 338 23.76 -17.21 -11.52
N THR A 339 23.01 -17.87 -12.42
CA THR A 339 22.17 -19.01 -12.04
C THR A 339 23.02 -20.18 -11.55
N SER A 340 24.19 -20.41 -12.16
CA SER A 340 25.14 -21.44 -11.74
C SER A 340 25.82 -21.09 -10.42
N GLU A 341 26.37 -19.88 -10.31
CA GLU A 341 27.17 -19.41 -9.16
C GLU A 341 26.34 -19.29 -7.87
N PHE A 342 25.09 -18.83 -8.01
CA PHE A 342 24.19 -18.60 -6.88
C PHE A 342 23.07 -19.65 -6.77
N ALA A 343 23.22 -20.82 -7.40
CA ALA A 343 22.21 -21.88 -7.45
C ALA A 343 21.66 -22.25 -6.05
N ASP A 344 22.52 -22.27 -5.04
CA ASP A 344 22.17 -22.60 -3.64
C ASP A 344 22.19 -21.37 -2.70
N ARG A 345 22.39 -20.16 -3.25
CA ARG A 345 22.57 -18.91 -2.50
C ARG A 345 21.75 -17.77 -3.11
N GLY A 346 20.48 -18.01 -3.42
CA GLY A 346 19.52 -16.96 -3.78
C GLY A 346 19.07 -16.90 -5.25
N ALA A 347 19.64 -17.69 -6.16
CA ALA A 347 19.16 -17.72 -7.55
C ALA A 347 17.75 -18.33 -7.69
N LYS A 348 17.40 -19.30 -6.85
CA LYS A 348 16.10 -19.99 -6.89
C LYS A 348 14.93 -19.03 -6.64
N LYS A 349 13.71 -19.48 -6.93
CA LYS A 349 12.47 -18.78 -6.59
C LYS A 349 12.25 -18.72 -5.06
N ASP A 350 11.47 -17.76 -4.58
CA ASP A 350 11.00 -17.66 -3.19
C ASP A 350 12.13 -17.61 -2.15
N GLN A 351 13.18 -16.84 -2.44
CA GLN A 351 14.34 -16.68 -1.58
C GLN A 351 14.15 -15.52 -0.60
N GLY A 352 13.21 -14.61 -0.84
CA GLY A 352 12.86 -13.54 0.08
C GLY A 352 13.90 -12.44 0.15
N TYR A 353 14.05 -11.65 -0.91
CA TYR A 353 14.90 -10.46 -0.88
C TYR A 353 14.27 -9.34 -0.03
N SER A 354 15.00 -8.85 0.96
CA SER A 354 14.72 -7.59 1.65
C SER A 354 16.04 -6.86 1.91
N VAL A 355 15.96 -5.55 2.13
CA VAL A 355 17.15 -4.76 2.50
C VAL A 355 17.79 -5.26 3.79
N SER A 356 16.98 -5.73 4.75
CA SER A 356 17.48 -6.25 6.02
C SER A 356 18.25 -7.55 5.86
N THR A 357 17.84 -8.42 4.94
CA THR A 357 18.48 -9.74 4.73
C THR A 357 19.56 -9.73 3.65
N ALA A 358 19.65 -8.67 2.85
CA ALA A 358 20.58 -8.62 1.74
C ALA A 358 22.03 -8.31 2.14
N ARG A 359 22.28 -7.82 3.36
CA ARG A 359 23.63 -7.38 3.76
C ARG A 359 24.44 -8.45 4.49
N ASP A 360 23.80 -9.52 4.94
CA ASP A 360 24.36 -10.39 5.96
C ASP A 360 25.15 -11.58 5.40
N ASP A 361 25.15 -11.78 4.07
CA ASP A 361 25.76 -12.95 3.43
C ASP A 361 26.26 -12.65 2.02
N ASP A 362 27.34 -13.34 1.62
CA ASP A 362 27.84 -13.37 0.25
C ASP A 362 26.92 -14.22 -0.65
N ASN A 363 25.82 -13.64 -1.09
CA ASN A 363 24.78 -14.32 -1.86
C ASN A 363 24.15 -13.39 -2.93
N LEU A 364 23.22 -13.91 -3.74
CA LEU A 364 22.61 -13.11 -4.81
C LEU A 364 21.83 -11.89 -4.29
N LYS A 365 21.23 -11.96 -3.09
CA LYS A 365 20.51 -10.83 -2.50
C LYS A 365 21.46 -9.66 -2.25
N CYS A 366 22.66 -9.95 -1.77
CA CYS A 366 23.68 -8.93 -1.59
C CYS A 366 24.13 -8.31 -2.93
N ARG A 367 24.35 -9.13 -3.96
CA ARG A 367 24.67 -8.61 -5.30
C ARG A 367 23.58 -7.68 -5.84
N VAL A 368 22.31 -8.06 -5.68
CA VAL A 368 21.16 -7.20 -6.03
C VAL A 368 21.18 -5.91 -5.22
N TYR A 369 21.43 -5.98 -3.92
CA TYR A 369 21.51 -4.79 -3.07
C TYR A 369 22.55 -3.79 -3.56
N TYR A 370 23.78 -4.24 -3.81
CA TYR A 370 24.84 -3.36 -4.28
C TYR A 370 24.67 -2.93 -5.75
N ALA A 371 24.06 -3.75 -6.60
CA ALA A 371 23.65 -3.31 -7.95
C ALA A 371 22.63 -2.15 -7.88
N VAL A 372 21.69 -2.20 -6.94
CA VAL A 372 20.74 -1.09 -6.68
C VAL A 372 21.44 0.15 -6.11
N LYS A 373 22.50 -0.01 -5.30
CA LYS A 373 23.32 1.13 -4.85
C LYS A 373 24.11 1.77 -5.99
N ALA A 374 24.73 0.95 -6.83
CA ALA A 374 25.51 1.39 -7.98
C ALA A 374 24.66 2.21 -8.96
N ILE A 375 23.49 1.69 -9.35
CA ILE A 375 22.57 2.43 -10.25
C ILE A 375 22.02 3.71 -9.61
N ALA A 376 21.94 3.77 -8.27
CA ALA A 376 21.60 4.99 -7.56
C ALA A 376 22.77 6.01 -7.48
N GLY A 377 23.97 5.67 -7.97
CA GLY A 377 25.13 6.56 -8.05
C GLY A 377 26.20 6.32 -6.99
N ASP A 378 26.17 5.19 -6.28
CA ASP A 378 27.27 4.76 -5.41
C ASP A 378 28.33 4.01 -6.22
N ALA A 379 29.35 4.71 -6.68
CA ALA A 379 30.37 4.15 -7.58
C ALA A 379 31.17 2.99 -6.94
N ASP A 380 31.34 3.01 -5.61
CA ASP A 380 32.09 1.98 -4.89
C ASP A 380 31.28 0.68 -4.74
N ALA A 381 29.98 0.70 -5.07
CA ALA A 381 29.12 -0.47 -4.96
C ALA A 381 29.35 -1.50 -6.08
N CYS A 382 29.99 -1.12 -7.19
CA CYS A 382 30.17 -2.04 -8.32
C CYS A 382 31.08 -3.22 -8.01
N GLU A 383 32.16 -3.01 -7.24
CA GLU A 383 33.03 -4.09 -6.78
C GLU A 383 32.25 -5.14 -5.96
N LYS A 384 31.27 -4.71 -5.17
CA LYS A 384 30.44 -5.60 -4.36
C LYS A 384 29.25 -6.20 -5.12
N ALA A 385 28.83 -5.53 -6.19
CA ALA A 385 27.76 -5.99 -7.08
C ALA A 385 28.24 -7.09 -8.04
N ALA A 386 29.53 -7.09 -8.40
CA ALA A 386 30.13 -8.10 -9.28
C ALA A 386 29.93 -9.52 -8.72
N PRO A 387 29.73 -10.56 -9.56
CA PRO A 387 29.54 -11.93 -9.07
C PRO A 387 30.71 -12.43 -8.23
N SER A 388 31.93 -12.03 -8.62
CA SER A 388 33.19 -12.34 -7.93
C SER A 388 33.47 -11.48 -6.68
N GLY A 389 32.68 -10.43 -6.47
CA GLY A 389 32.81 -9.50 -5.35
C GLY A 389 32.51 -10.14 -3.99
N THR A 390 32.71 -9.38 -2.91
CA THR A 390 32.34 -9.80 -1.54
C THR A 390 31.49 -8.72 -0.87
N CYS A 391 30.53 -9.15 -0.04
CA CYS A 391 29.59 -8.25 0.63
C CYS A 391 30.16 -7.51 1.85
N ASP A 392 31.19 -8.09 2.45
CA ASP A 392 31.84 -7.65 3.69
C ASP A 392 32.71 -6.40 3.51
#